data_AF-A0A0J1I9Z5-F1
#
_entry.id   AF-A0A0J1I9Z5-F1
#
_cell.length_a   1.000
_cell.length_b   1.000
_cell.length_c   1.000
_cell.angle_alpha   90.00
_cell.angle_beta   90.00
_cell.angle_gamma   90.00
#
_symmetry.space_group_name_H-M   'P 1'
#
loop_
_entity.id
_entity.type
_entity.pdbx_description
1 polymer ?
#
loop_
_entity_poly.entity_id
_entity_poly.type
_entity_poly.pdbx_seq_one_letter_code
_entity_poly.pdbx_strand_id
1 'polypeptide(L)'
;MIVTAYTKNDKTMNGCGITASGAPVEEGVTIAAPPQIPFGTRIFIPALGRTYTVTDRGGAIRGDHLDLYMNSRARAIKFGRRRLKVEIRLPKEG
;
A
#
# COMPACT_ATOMS: atom_id res chain seq x y z
N MET A 1 -4.35 10.52 5.84
CA MET A 1 -3.60 10.29 4.59
C MET A 1 -4.57 10.02 3.45
N ILE A 2 -4.18 10.30 2.21
CA ILE A 2 -4.89 9.85 1.02
C ILE A 2 -4.55 8.37 0.82
N VAL A 3 -5.57 7.54 0.65
CA VAL A 3 -5.43 6.11 0.41
C VAL A 3 -6.16 5.77 -0.88
N THR A 4 -5.45 5.19 -1.82
CA THR A 4 -5.99 4.60 -3.05
C THR A 4 -5.83 3.09 -3.01
N ALA A 5 -6.24 2.40 -4.07
CA ALA A 5 -5.96 1.00 -4.26
C ALA A 5 -5.44 0.74 -5.69
N TYR A 6 -4.49 -0.18 -5.81
CA TYR A 6 -3.91 -0.63 -7.06
C TYR A 6 -3.99 -2.15 -7.18
N THR A 7 -3.76 -2.64 -8.39
CA THR A 7 -3.73 -4.08 -8.68
C THR A 7 -2.49 -4.47 -9.47
N LYS A 8 -2.15 -5.76 -9.48
CA LYS A 8 -1.04 -6.29 -10.29
C LYS A 8 -1.22 -6.09 -11.80
N ASN A 9 -2.46 -5.88 -12.24
CA ASN A 9 -2.83 -5.69 -13.64
C ASN A 9 -2.85 -4.20 -14.05
N ASP A 10 -2.49 -3.29 -13.15
CA ASP A 10 -2.42 -1.87 -13.49
C ASP A 10 -1.22 -1.63 -14.43
N LYS A 11 -1.40 -0.74 -15.41
CA LYS A 11 -0.42 -0.48 -16.49
C LYS A 11 0.97 -0.07 -16.00
N THR A 12 1.05 0.42 -14.76
CA THR A 12 2.28 0.87 -14.11
C THR A 12 3.06 -0.26 -13.43
N MET A 13 2.49 -1.46 -13.35
CA MET A 13 3.14 -2.66 -12.82
C MET A 13 3.72 -3.48 -13.97
N ASN A 14 4.88 -4.10 -13.73
CA ASN A 14 5.49 -5.05 -14.68
C ASN A 14 4.73 -6.40 -14.77
N GLY A 15 3.60 -6.55 -14.08
CA GLY A 15 2.79 -7.77 -14.04
C GLY A 15 3.38 -8.92 -13.22
N CYS A 16 4.63 -8.82 -12.76
CA CYS A 16 5.31 -9.89 -12.03
C CYS A 16 4.80 -10.11 -10.61
N GLY A 17 4.08 -9.12 -10.04
CA GLY A 17 3.59 -9.19 -8.66
C GLY A 17 4.72 -9.17 -7.63
N ILE A 18 5.87 -8.57 -7.97
CA ILE A 18 6.98 -8.37 -7.04
C ILE A 18 6.98 -6.89 -6.63
N THR A 19 7.00 -6.66 -5.32
CA THR A 19 7.06 -5.32 -4.71
C THR A 19 8.47 -4.75 -4.74
N ALA A 20 8.60 -3.44 -4.53
CA ALA A 20 9.90 -2.78 -4.44
C ALA A 20 10.83 -3.31 -3.32
N SER A 21 10.31 -3.99 -2.30
CA SER A 21 11.13 -4.67 -1.29
C SER A 21 11.65 -6.04 -1.72
N GLY A 22 11.26 -6.53 -2.91
CA GLY A 22 11.56 -7.88 -3.41
C GLY A 22 10.60 -8.97 -2.94
N ALA A 23 9.62 -8.64 -2.09
CA ALA A 23 8.60 -9.58 -1.64
C ALA A 23 7.45 -9.68 -2.67
N PRO A 24 6.75 -10.83 -2.79
CA PRO A 24 5.54 -10.91 -3.59
C PRO A 24 4.43 -9.99 -3.02
N VAL A 25 3.59 -9.44 -3.91
CA VAL A 25 2.40 -8.69 -3.50
C VAL A 25 1.40 -9.63 -2.84
N GLU A 26 0.84 -9.20 -1.70
CA GLU A 26 -0.14 -9.99 -0.96
C GLU A 26 -1.33 -9.10 -0.56
N GLU A 27 -2.53 -9.51 -0.95
CA GLU A 27 -3.74 -8.77 -0.62
C GLU A 27 -4.01 -8.79 0.89
N GLY A 28 -4.28 -7.61 1.44
CA GLY A 28 -4.50 -7.48 2.88
C GLY A 28 -3.22 -7.38 3.69
N VAL A 29 -2.05 -7.45 3.04
CA VAL A 29 -0.74 -7.27 3.66
C VAL A 29 -0.01 -6.11 3.00
N THR A 30 0.15 -6.10 1.68
CA THR A 30 0.95 -5.09 0.97
C THR A 30 0.29 -3.72 0.90
N ILE A 31 1.07 -2.68 1.21
CA ILE A 31 0.75 -1.28 0.93
C ILE A 31 1.98 -0.57 0.34
N ALA A 32 1.77 0.23 -0.71
CA ALA A 32 2.79 1.12 -1.24
C ALA A 32 2.80 2.44 -0.46
N ALA A 33 3.99 2.94 -0.13
CA ALA A 33 4.15 4.18 0.62
C ALA A 33 5.30 5.06 0.08
N PRO A 34 5.33 6.36 0.42
CA PRO A 34 6.40 7.26 0.06
C PRO A 34 7.75 6.86 0.69
N PRO A 35 8.90 7.23 0.10
CA PRO A 35 10.23 6.85 0.59
C PRO A 35 10.51 7.21 2.05
N GLN A 36 9.84 8.23 2.59
CA GLN A 36 9.95 8.68 3.98
C GLN A 36 9.39 7.66 4.98
N ILE A 37 8.55 6.72 4.54
CA ILE A 37 8.03 5.63 5.35
C ILE A 37 8.85 4.37 5.03
N PRO A 38 9.72 3.89 5.93
CA PRO A 38 10.60 2.74 5.66
C PRO A 38 9.83 1.47 5.31
N PHE A 39 10.47 0.56 4.58
CA PHE A 39 9.93 -0.79 4.40
C PHE A 39 9.81 -1.51 5.75
N GLY A 40 8.83 -2.42 5.86
CA GLY A 40 8.52 -3.11 7.12
C GLY A 40 7.67 -2.28 8.09
N THR A 41 7.43 -1.00 7.82
CA THR A 41 6.49 -0.17 8.60
C THR A 41 5.09 -0.78 8.57
N ARG A 42 4.43 -0.85 9.73
CA ARG A 42 3.04 -1.31 9.85
C ARG A 42 2.08 -0.13 9.82
N ILE A 43 1.12 -0.15 8.92
CA ILE A 43 0.09 0.86 8.75
C ILE A 43 -1.25 0.28 9.16
N PHE A 44 -1.81 0.74 10.28
CA PHE A 44 -3.17 0.37 10.67
C PHE A 44 -4.16 1.40 10.13
N ILE A 45 -5.22 0.91 9.47
CA ILE A 45 -6.30 1.73 8.92
C ILE A 45 -7.59 1.38 9.68
N PRO A 46 -7.99 2.17 10.70
CA PRO A 46 -9.16 1.87 11.54
C PRO A 46 -10.45 1.66 10.75
N ALA A 47 -10.66 2.45 9.69
CA ALA A 47 -11.83 2.34 8.82
C ALA A 47 -11.93 1.00 8.06
N LEU A 48 -10.83 0.25 7.97
CA LEU A 48 -10.77 -1.08 7.36
C LEU A 48 -10.56 -2.19 8.39
N GLY A 49 -10.36 -1.84 9.67
CA GLY A 49 -10.05 -2.79 10.73
C GLY A 49 -8.81 -3.65 10.43
N ARG A 50 -7.84 -3.12 9.66
CA ARG A 50 -6.73 -3.92 9.12
C ARG A 50 -5.39 -3.20 9.18
N THR A 51 -4.34 -3.98 9.41
CA THR A 51 -2.95 -3.55 9.35
C THR A 51 -2.28 -4.07 8.08
N TYR A 52 -1.55 -3.19 7.42
CA TYR A 52 -0.76 -3.47 6.22
C TYR A 52 0.73 -3.26 6.53
N THR A 53 1.60 -3.86 5.73
CA THR A 53 3.05 -3.73 5.80
C THR A 53 3.54 -3.01 4.56
N VAL A 54 4.35 -1.97 4.76
CA VAL A 54 4.99 -1.26 3.66
C VAL A 54 6.04 -2.16 3.03
N THR A 55 5.71 -2.72 1.88
CA THR A 55 6.63 -3.54 1.07
C THR A 55 6.82 -2.97 -0.33
N ASP A 56 6.00 -2.00 -0.74
CA ASP A 56 5.99 -1.51 -2.11
C ASP A 56 6.22 0.00 -2.25
N ARG A 57 6.57 0.43 -3.46
CA ARG A 57 6.79 1.83 -3.85
C ARG A 57 6.15 2.10 -5.20
N GLY A 58 5.59 3.28 -5.37
CA GLY A 58 5.16 3.78 -6.67
C GLY A 58 5.70 5.19 -6.89
N GLY A 59 6.12 5.50 -8.12
CA GLY A 59 6.66 6.82 -8.45
C GLY A 59 5.68 7.97 -8.16
N ALA A 60 4.37 7.71 -8.24
CA ALA A 60 3.32 8.67 -7.91
C ALA A 60 2.99 8.74 -6.40
N ILE A 61 3.46 7.78 -5.59
CA ILE A 61 3.15 7.66 -4.17
C ILE A 61 4.15 8.51 -3.37
N ARG A 62 3.76 9.76 -3.10
CA ARG A 62 4.59 10.78 -2.42
C ARG A 62 3.78 11.50 -1.33
N GLY A 63 4.47 12.08 -0.35
CA GLY A 63 3.85 12.94 0.67
C GLY A 63 2.85 12.20 1.56
N ASP A 64 1.57 12.60 1.54
CA ASP A 64 0.52 12.03 2.39
C ASP A 64 -0.28 10.89 1.72
N HIS A 65 0.26 10.27 0.67
CA HIS A 65 -0.43 9.28 -0.17
C HIS A 65 0.08 7.85 0.09
N LEU A 66 -0.85 6.91 0.26
CA LEU A 66 -0.64 5.46 0.34
C LEU A 66 -1.46 4.74 -0.73
N ASP A 67 -1.00 3.58 -1.19
CA ASP A 67 -1.72 2.75 -2.18
C ASP A 67 -1.88 1.31 -1.71
N LEU A 68 -3.11 0.84 -1.53
CA LEU A 68 -3.42 -0.49 -1.04
C LEU A 68 -3.42 -1.51 -2.18
N TYR A 69 -2.70 -2.62 -2.01
CA TYR A 69 -2.80 -3.70 -2.97
C TYR A 69 -4.13 -4.45 -2.82
N MET A 70 -4.82 -4.65 -3.95
CA MET A 70 -6.01 -5.50 -4.06
C MET A 70 -5.90 -6.43 -5.26
N ASN A 71 -6.38 -7.67 -5.12
CA ASN A 71 -6.36 -8.63 -6.24
C ASN A 71 -7.40 -8.32 -7.32
N SER A 72 -8.50 -7.64 -6.96
CA SER A 72 -9.61 -7.36 -7.86
C SER A 72 -9.66 -5.90 -8.28
N ARG A 73 -9.52 -5.65 -9.59
CA ARG A 73 -9.67 -4.30 -10.17
C ARG A 73 -11.03 -3.69 -9.89
N ALA A 74 -12.09 -4.47 -9.92
CA ALA A 74 -13.43 -4.00 -9.57
C ALA A 74 -13.50 -3.51 -8.11
N ARG A 75 -12.84 -4.23 -7.17
CA ARG A 75 -12.76 -3.79 -5.77
C ARG A 75 -11.87 -2.55 -5.59
N ALA A 76 -10.76 -2.45 -6.31
CA ALA A 76 -9.91 -1.27 -6.29
C ALA A 76 -10.66 -0.01 -6.79
N ILE A 77 -11.40 -0.13 -7.90
CA ILE A 77 -12.26 0.95 -8.42
C ILE A 77 -13.34 1.32 -7.40
N LYS A 78 -14.02 0.33 -6.81
CA LYS A 78 -15.06 0.57 -5.80
C LYS A 78 -14.50 1.21 -4.52
N PHE A 79 -13.28 0.85 -4.14
CA PHE A 79 -12.59 1.48 -3.01
C PHE A 79 -12.32 2.96 -3.30
N GLY A 80 -11.81 3.26 -4.50
CA GLY A 80 -11.57 4.63 -4.96
C GLY A 80 -10.54 5.39 -4.12
N ARG A 81 -10.44 6.71 -4.34
CA ARG A 81 -9.57 7.60 -3.57
C ARG A 81 -10.28 8.06 -2.32
N ARG A 82 -9.70 7.80 -1.15
CA ARG A 82 -10.31 8.15 0.15
C ARG A 82 -9.31 8.87 1.04
N ARG A 83 -9.76 9.87 1.80
CA ARG A 83 -8.96 10.44 2.90
C ARG A 83 -9.29 9.68 4.18
N LEU A 84 -8.34 8.91 4.69
CA LEU A 84 -8.53 8.03 5.86
C LEU A 84 -7.57 8.42 6.99
N LYS A 85 -8.02 8.20 8.23
CA LYS A 85 -7.14 8.15 9.40
C LYS A 85 -6.28 6.90 9.29
N VAL A 86 -4.99 7.03 9.60
CA VAL A 86 -4.04 5.93 9.61
C VAL A 86 -3.12 6.07 10.80
N GLU A 87 -2.70 4.95 11.36
CA GLU A 87 -1.69 4.87 12.41
C GLU A 87 -0.43 4.25 11.81
N ILE A 88 0.68 4.98 11.91
CA ILE A 88 1.98 4.54 11.42
C ILE A 88 2.77 3.98 12.58
N ARG A 89 3.17 2.71 12.49
CA ARG A 89 3.99 2.01 13.48
C ARG A 89 5.30 1.62 12.81
N LEU A 90 6.31 2.47 12.99
CA LEU A 90 7.66 2.26 12.44
C LEU A 90 8.22 0.91 12.91
N PRO A 91 9.03 0.23 12.08
CA PRO A 91 9.72 -0.98 12.52
C PRO A 91 10.60 -0.63 13.72
N LYS A 92 10.63 -1.51 14.73
CA LYS A 92 11.57 -1.34 15.83
C LYS A 92 12.98 -1.48 15.25
N GLU A 93 13.85 -0.52 15.53
CA GLU A 93 15.28 -0.67 15.29
C GLU A 93 15.74 -1.89 16.11
N GLY A 94 16.37 -2.84 15.42
CA GLY A 94 16.91 -4.06 16.01
C GLY A 94 18.24 -3.81 16.71
#